data_AF-A0A1I9GAU4-F1
#
_entry.id   AF-A0A1I9GAU4-F1
#
_cell.length_a   1.000
_cell.length_b   1.000
_cell.length_c   1.000
_cell.angle_alpha   90.00
_cell.angle_beta   90.00
_cell.angle_gamma   90.00
#
_symmetry.space_group_name_H-M   'P 1'
#
loop_
_entity.id
_entity.type
_entity.pdbx_description
1 polymer ?
#
loop_
_entity_poly.entity_id
_entity_poly.type
_entity_poly.pdbx_seq_one_letter_code
_entity_poly.pdbx_strand_id
1 'polypeptide(L)'
;MDAESKLLPPAFNFVALKAHVMSALSSATEHAVISCRDLIGGNCLNHFEPLFKLFNALLVIGIFDDDDLKDVMKLIHPIAFDENYVP
;
A
#
# COMPACT_ATOMS: atom_id res chain seq x y z
N MET A 1 16.79 31.13 10.04
CA MET A 1 15.83 30.00 10.12
C MET A 1 14.56 30.59 10.69
N ASP A 2 13.68 30.92 9.77
CA ASP A 2 12.73 32.01 9.93
C ASP A 2 11.47 31.44 10.59
N ALA A 3 10.75 32.22 11.40
CA ALA A 3 9.64 31.72 12.21
C ALA A 3 8.58 30.95 11.40
N GLU A 4 8.44 31.27 10.12
CA GLU A 4 7.56 30.64 9.15
C GLU A 4 7.95 29.19 8.80
N SER A 5 9.25 28.88 8.79
CA SER A 5 9.75 27.52 8.53
C SER A 5 9.42 26.52 9.64
N LYS A 6 9.12 27.00 10.86
CA LYS A 6 8.71 26.16 12.00
C LYS A 6 7.25 25.72 11.94
N LEU A 7 6.45 26.31 11.04
CA LEU A 7 5.03 25.98 10.87
C LEU A 7 4.79 25.01 9.71
N LEU A 8 5.80 24.73 8.89
CA LEU A 8 5.70 23.74 7.82
C LEU A 8 5.67 22.33 8.41
N PRO A 9 4.91 21.41 7.80
CA PRO A 9 4.96 20.01 8.19
C PRO A 9 6.38 19.45 8.01
N PRO A 10 6.80 18.50 8.85
CA PRO A 10 8.11 17.89 8.73
C PRO A 10 8.26 17.22 7.36
N ALA A 11 9.44 17.39 6.75
CA ALA A 11 9.74 16.75 5.47
C ALA A 11 9.71 15.22 5.62
N PHE A 12 9.15 14.55 4.62
CA PHE A 12 9.06 13.10 4.58
C PHE A 12 9.40 12.57 3.18
N ASN A 13 10.06 11.41 3.10
CA ASN A 13 10.38 10.80 1.82
C ASN A 13 9.21 9.94 1.33
N PHE A 14 8.30 10.57 0.57
CA PHE A 14 7.12 9.90 0.02
C PHE A 14 7.45 8.82 -1.02
N VAL A 15 8.59 8.93 -1.72
CA VAL A 15 9.02 7.92 -2.70
C VAL A 15 9.38 6.62 -2.00
N ALA A 16 10.18 6.69 -0.93
CA ALA A 16 10.52 5.53 -0.12
C ALA A 16 9.27 4.92 0.55
N LEU A 17 8.34 5.77 0.98
CA LEU A 17 7.07 5.33 1.56
C LEU A 17 6.19 4.59 0.55
N LYS A 18 6.05 5.13 -0.67
CA LYS A 18 5.32 4.50 -1.78
C LYS A 18 5.84 3.09 -2.01
N ALA A 19 7.16 2.97 -2.21
CA ALA A 19 7.83 1.69 -2.45
C ALA A 19 7.60 0.70 -1.31
N HIS A 20 7.69 1.16 -0.05
CA HIS A 20 7.43 0.31 1.11
C HIS A 20 5.98 -0.21 1.13
N VAL A 21 4.99 0.67 0.91
CA VAL A 21 3.57 0.29 0.92
C VAL A 21 3.24 -0.71 -0.19
N MET A 22 3.75 -0.49 -1.41
CA MET A 22 3.54 -1.39 -2.55
C MET A 22 4.10 -2.79 -2.28
N SER A 23 5.34 -2.85 -1.76
CA SER A 23 5.98 -4.12 -1.40
C SER A 23 5.26 -4.82 -0.24
N ALA A 24 4.85 -4.07 0.78
CA ALA A 24 4.14 -4.61 1.94
C ALA A 24 2.76 -5.16 1.56
N LEU A 25 2.02 -4.50 0.67
CA LEU A 25 0.71 -4.99 0.19
C LEU A 25 0.83 -6.31 -0.54
N SER A 26 1.86 -6.46 -1.37
CA SER A 26 2.13 -7.69 -2.11
C SER A 26 2.47 -8.82 -1.14
N SER A 27 3.44 -8.61 -0.24
CA SER A 27 3.87 -9.61 0.74
C SER A 27 2.76 -9.99 1.73
N ALA A 28 1.96 -9.03 2.20
CA ALA A 28 0.83 -9.30 3.10
C ALA A 28 -0.23 -10.18 2.42
N THR A 29 -0.53 -9.88 1.15
CA THR A 29 -1.47 -10.68 0.34
C THR A 29 -0.97 -12.12 0.16
N GLU A 30 0.30 -12.29 -0.22
CA GLU A 30 0.93 -13.61 -0.37
C GLU A 30 0.89 -14.43 0.93
N HIS A 31 1.27 -13.81 2.05
CA HIS A 31 1.29 -14.48 3.36
C HIS A 31 -0.11 -14.90 3.84
N ALA A 32 -1.13 -14.09 3.55
CA ALA A 32 -2.52 -14.40 3.91
C ALA A 32 -3.06 -15.60 3.12
N VAL A 33 -2.70 -15.73 1.84
CA VAL A 33 -3.14 -16.84 0.98
C VAL A 33 -2.51 -18.17 1.39
N ILE A 34 -1.27 -18.15 1.89
CA ILE A 34 -0.54 -19.36 2.31
C ILE A 34 -1.07 -19.92 3.65
N SER A 35 -2.08 -19.31 4.27
CA SER A 35 -2.61 -19.69 5.59
C SER A 35 -1.51 -19.73 6.67
N CYS A 36 -0.54 -18.81 6.56
CA CYS A 36 0.51 -18.65 7.56
C CYS A 36 -0.11 -18.26 8.90
N ARG A 37 0.23 -19.01 9.95
CA ARG A 37 -0.16 -18.67 11.33
C ARG A 37 0.57 -17.43 11.87
N ASP A 38 1.59 -16.98 11.15
CA ASP A 38 2.47 -15.86 11.52
C ASP A 38 2.06 -14.55 10.83
N LEU A 39 0.76 -14.23 10.86
CA LEU A 39 0.30 -12.90 10.46
C LEU A 39 0.82 -11.86 11.44
N ILE A 40 1.34 -10.73 10.93
CA ILE A 40 1.77 -9.61 11.77
C ILE A 40 0.56 -9.13 12.59
N GLY A 41 0.72 -9.00 13.90
CA GLY A 41 -0.38 -8.64 14.80
C GLY A 41 -1.34 -9.78 15.14
N GLY A 42 -1.03 -11.03 14.73
CA GLY A 42 -1.66 -12.27 15.18
C GLY A 42 -2.99 -12.64 14.52
N ASN A 43 -3.55 -11.75 13.68
CA ASN A 43 -4.77 -12.00 12.92
C ASN A 43 -4.81 -11.14 11.66
N CYS A 44 -5.73 -11.44 10.73
CA CYS A 44 -5.84 -10.72 9.46
C CYS A 44 -6.17 -9.23 9.63
N LEU A 45 -7.02 -8.88 10.60
CA LEU A 45 -7.42 -7.48 10.82
C LEU A 45 -6.19 -6.62 11.13
N ASN A 46 -5.41 -7.04 12.13
CA ASN A 46 -4.21 -6.32 12.55
C ASN A 46 -3.09 -6.36 11.50
N HIS A 47 -3.06 -7.40 10.67
CA HIS A 47 -2.09 -7.53 9.59
C HIS A 47 -2.31 -6.48 8.49
N PHE A 48 -3.57 -6.23 8.12
CA PHE A 48 -3.92 -5.40 6.97
C PHE A 48 -4.40 -3.98 7.33
N GLU A 49 -5.06 -3.78 8.46
CA GLU A 49 -5.65 -2.48 8.83
C GLU A 49 -4.67 -1.29 8.77
N PRO A 50 -3.47 -1.34 9.41
CA PRO A 50 -2.54 -0.21 9.34
C PRO A 50 -2.03 0.03 7.90
N LEU A 51 -1.84 -1.04 7.14
CA LEU A 51 -1.33 -0.98 5.77
C LEU A 51 -2.37 -0.37 4.82
N PHE A 52 -3.65 -0.76 4.92
CA PHE A 52 -4.72 -0.14 4.13
C PHE A 52 -4.99 1.31 4.52
N LYS A 53 -4.89 1.65 5.81
CA LYS A 53 -5.00 3.06 6.25
C LYS A 53 -3.89 3.92 5.63
N LEU A 54 -2.66 3.40 5.63
CA LEU A 54 -1.52 4.09 5.02
C LEU A 54 -1.68 4.20 3.50
N PHE A 55 -2.01 3.10 2.82
CA PHE A 55 -2.28 3.10 1.38
C PHE A 55 -3.36 4.13 1.02
N ASN A 56 -4.49 4.15 1.73
CA ASN A 56 -5.57 5.10 1.49
C ASN A 56 -5.14 6.57 1.69
N ALA A 57 -4.34 6.86 2.73
CA ALA A 57 -3.84 8.21 2.95
C ALA A 57 -2.95 8.69 1.79
N LEU A 58 -2.06 7.82 1.31
CA LEU A 58 -1.17 8.11 0.20
C LEU A 58 -1.90 8.21 -1.14
N LEU A 59 -2.97 7.42 -1.32
CA LEU A 59 -3.86 7.48 -2.47
C LEU A 59 -4.56 8.84 -2.56
N VAL A 60 -5.09 9.34 -1.45
CA VAL A 60 -5.75 10.66 -1.40
C VAL A 60 -4.76 11.80 -1.68
N ILE A 61 -3.50 11.66 -1.28
CA ILE A 61 -2.44 12.64 -1.59
C ILE A 61 -2.06 12.61 -3.07
N GLY A 62 -2.37 11.51 -3.78
CA GLY A 62 -2.11 11.37 -5.22
C GLY A 62 -0.67 11.00 -5.54
N ILE A 63 0.01 10.23 -4.67
CA ILE A 63 1.40 9.81 -4.92
C ILE A 63 1.54 8.57 -5.81
N PHE A 64 0.46 7.81 -5.99
CA PHE A 64 0.44 6.60 -6.80
C PHE A 64 0.12 6.92 -8.24
N ASP A 65 0.85 6.30 -9.15
CA ASP A 65 0.61 6.38 -10.60
C ASP A 65 -0.27 5.23 -11.08
N ASP A 66 -0.61 5.24 -12.38
CA ASP A 66 -1.50 4.24 -12.98
C ASP A 66 -0.95 2.82 -12.87
N ASP A 67 0.37 2.66 -12.95
CA ASP A 67 1.00 1.34 -12.88
C ASP A 67 0.98 0.81 -11.44
N ASP A 68 1.22 1.67 -10.44
CA ASP A 68 1.02 1.31 -9.04
C ASP A 68 -0.42 0.84 -8.78
N LEU A 69 -1.43 1.56 -9.31
CA LEU A 69 -2.83 1.21 -9.09
C LEU A 69 -3.20 -0.12 -9.76
N LYS A 70 -2.73 -0.37 -10.98
CA LYS A 70 -2.93 -1.67 -11.65
C LYS A 70 -2.36 -2.81 -10.81
N ASP A 71 -1.17 -2.64 -10.24
CA ASP A 71 -0.55 -3.67 -9.42
C ASP A 71 -1.36 -3.96 -8.16
N VAL A 72 -1.90 -2.93 -7.49
CA VAL A 72 -2.80 -3.12 -6.35
C VAL A 72 -4.13 -3.78 -6.76
N MET A 73 -4.70 -3.40 -7.90
CA MET A 73 -5.94 -4.02 -8.39
C MET A 73 -5.77 -5.52 -8.69
N LYS A 74 -4.61 -5.91 -9.23
CA LYS A 74 -4.26 -7.33 -9.44
C LYS A 74 -4.19 -8.12 -8.13
N LEU A 75 -3.80 -7.51 -7.01
CA LEU A 75 -3.84 -8.15 -5.69
C LEU A 75 -5.27 -8.45 -5.23
N ILE A 76 -6.25 -7.62 -5.61
CA ILE A 76 -7.66 -7.80 -5.27
C ILE A 76 -8.26 -8.92 -6.11
N HIS A 77 -8.04 -8.88 -7.43
CA HIS A 77 -8.59 -9.87 -8.34
C HIS A 77 -7.68 -10.07 -9.56
N PRO A 78 -6.74 -11.04 -9.53
CA PRO A 78 -5.69 -11.13 -10.54
C PRO A 78 -6.22 -11.38 -11.96
N ILE A 79 -7.31 -12.15 -12.12
CA ILE A 79 -7.86 -12.47 -13.44
C ILE A 79 -8.58 -11.27 -14.08
N ALA A 80 -9.51 -10.64 -13.36
CA ALA A 80 -10.28 -9.49 -13.85
C ALA A 80 -9.43 -8.25 -14.17
N PHE A 81 -8.24 -8.14 -13.56
CA PHE A 81 -7.30 -7.04 -13.79
C PHE A 81 -6.03 -7.50 -14.53
N ASP A 82 -6.08 -8.68 -15.17
CA ASP A 82 -5.05 -9.08 -16.12
C ASP A 82 -5.15 -8.20 -17.38
N GLU A 83 -4.02 -7.72 -17.88
CA GLU A 83 -3.98 -6.89 -19.09
C GLU A 83 -4.44 -7.65 -20.34
N ASN A 84 -4.38 -8.98 -20.30
CA ASN A 84 -4.82 -9.90 -21.33
C ASN A 84 -6.20 -10.52 -21.02
N TYR A 85 -6.93 -10.00 -20.03
CA TYR A 85 -8.23 -10.54 -19.66
C TYR A 85 -9.19 -10.55 -20.86
N VAL A 86 -9.79 -11.72 -21.11
CA VAL A 86 -10.86 -11.91 -22.10
C VAL A 86 -12.14 -12.28 -21.34
N PRO A 87 -13.25 -11.52 -21.52
CA PRO A 87 -14.53 -11.75 -20.85
C PRO A 87 -15.16 -13.12 -21.08
#